data_AF-A0A7C7JCJ6-F1
#
_entry.id   AF-A0A7C7JCJ6-F1
#
_cell.length_a   1.000
_cell.length_b   1.000
_cell.length_c   1.000
_cell.angle_alpha   90.00
_cell.angle_beta   90.00
_cell.angle_gamma   90.00
#
_symmetry.space_group_name_H-M   'P 1'
#
loop_
_entity.id
_entity.type
_entity.pdbx_description
1 polymer ?
#
loop_
_entity_poly.entity_id
_entity_poly.type
_entity_poly.pdbx_seq_one_letter_code
_entity_poly.pdbx_strand_id
1 'polypeptide(L)'
;MLYLKILINVMKYLLPLFFAVLSLNAVGQISSNYNPDYDADGTIGVSDLLGFLGAFGYNWDSEELMGCTYPDALEYNPLANIDDGTCTFTVDCAGVLNGSSLVDECGVCDSDPTNNCVQDCAGVMGGTSTTDECGTCDDYSSNDCVVFQSCGDLIGHEGYNYSTVQIGDQCWFSENCRYLPSVSPSSASSTTSTYYYVYGYEGTDVASAKSTTNYDTYGVLYNWPAVMTEGICPSGWHIPSDGEFTQLTDFLGGEAVAGGKMKEAGYDHWNSPNTGATNSTGFTGLPGGYRYAGGFHYNGDYGSWWSTSESGSYSFARLLDNSNDDVYRNYSTRVNGFSARCVRD
;
A
#
# COMPACT_ATOMS: atom_id res chain seq x y z
N MET A 1 18.93 -8.21 56.59
CA MET A 1 19.14 -6.76 56.84
C MET A 1 17.85 -5.93 56.79
N LEU A 2 16.87 -6.25 55.94
CA LEU A 2 15.58 -5.52 55.88
C LEU A 2 14.70 -5.75 57.12
N TYR A 3 14.59 -6.99 57.61
CA TYR A 3 13.86 -7.35 58.84
C TYR A 3 14.40 -6.65 60.11
N LEU A 4 15.72 -6.41 60.16
CA LEU A 4 16.35 -5.71 61.29
C LEU A 4 16.03 -4.21 61.26
N LYS A 5 15.93 -3.59 60.08
CA LYS A 5 15.51 -2.19 59.93
C LYS A 5 14.05 -1.98 60.28
N ILE A 6 13.18 -2.92 59.90
CA ILE A 6 11.75 -2.88 60.27
C ILE A 6 11.58 -3.04 61.78
N LEU A 7 12.29 -3.99 62.43
CA LEU A 7 12.26 -4.13 63.88
C LEU A 7 12.76 -2.87 64.61
N ILE A 8 13.83 -2.24 64.13
CA ILE A 8 14.37 -1.01 64.72
C ILE A 8 13.38 0.16 64.57
N ASN A 9 12.71 0.30 63.42
CA ASN A 9 11.68 1.33 63.25
C ASN A 9 10.45 1.04 64.11
N VAL A 10 9.96 -0.20 64.15
CA VAL A 10 8.81 -0.58 64.98
C VAL A 10 9.11 -0.39 66.48
N MET A 11 10.34 -0.71 66.93
CA MET A 11 10.79 -0.46 68.31
C MET A 11 10.95 1.04 68.63
N LYS A 12 11.32 1.89 67.66
CA LYS A 12 11.38 3.36 67.85
C LYS A 12 10.02 3.96 68.21
N TYR A 13 8.92 3.38 67.74
CA TYR A 13 7.57 3.86 68.02
C TYR A 13 6.92 3.14 69.21
N LEU A 14 7.21 1.86 69.44
CA LEU A 14 6.66 1.09 70.57
C LEU A 14 7.25 1.47 71.93
N LEU A 15 8.54 1.80 72.02
CA LEU A 15 9.18 2.20 73.28
C LEU A 15 8.56 3.46 73.90
N PRO A 16 8.38 4.58 73.17
CA PRO A 16 7.73 5.76 73.72
C PRO A 16 6.23 5.55 73.99
N LEU A 17 5.54 4.72 73.20
CA LEU A 17 4.15 4.34 73.48
C LEU A 17 4.05 3.56 74.80
N PHE A 18 5.01 2.67 75.08
CA PHE A 18 5.08 1.91 76.33
C PHE A 18 5.39 2.81 77.54
N PHE A 19 6.26 3.81 77.38
CA PHE A 19 6.52 4.82 78.42
C PHE A 19 5.32 5.74 78.66
N ALA A 20 4.59 6.13 77.61
CA ALA A 20 3.35 6.90 77.72
C ALA A 20 2.25 6.11 78.47
N VAL A 21 2.11 4.82 78.20
CA VAL A 21 1.14 3.94 78.88
C VAL A 21 1.56 3.63 80.33
N LEU A 22 2.87 3.53 80.62
CA LEU A 22 3.39 3.41 81.99
C LEU A 22 3.16 4.69 82.81
N SER A 23 3.23 5.88 82.18
CA SER A 23 2.86 7.14 82.85
C SER A 23 1.36 7.30 83.09
N LEU A 24 0.51 6.56 82.40
CA LEU A 24 -0.95 6.58 82.57
C LEU A 24 -1.47 5.66 83.69
N ASN A 25 -0.64 4.76 84.25
CA ASN A 25 -1.03 3.85 85.35
C ASN A 25 -0.42 4.20 86.72
N ALA A 26 0.34 5.28 86.83
CA ALA A 26 0.77 5.84 88.11
C ALA A 26 -0.04 7.11 88.42
N VAL A 27 -1.16 6.94 89.13
CA VAL A 27 -1.96 8.08 89.60
C VAL A 27 -1.12 8.90 90.58
N GLY A 28 -0.83 10.13 90.16
CA GLY A 28 -0.55 11.28 91.02
C GLY A 28 0.90 11.43 91.45
N GLN A 29 1.62 12.39 90.85
CA GLN A 29 1.95 13.66 91.53
C GLN A 29 2.89 14.57 90.69
N ILE A 30 2.41 15.81 90.47
CA ILE A 30 3.11 17.11 90.40
C ILE A 30 4.32 17.28 89.44
N SER A 31 4.03 17.71 88.22
CA SER A 31 4.77 18.80 87.54
C SER A 31 3.77 19.92 87.25
N SER A 32 4.01 21.13 87.75
CA SER A 32 3.08 22.27 87.68
C SER A 32 2.96 22.92 86.31
N ASN A 33 3.39 22.26 85.23
CA ASN A 33 3.43 22.81 83.86
C ASN A 33 2.93 21.84 82.77
N TYR A 34 2.14 20.82 83.11
CA TYR A 34 1.57 19.91 82.10
C TYR A 34 0.15 20.35 81.71
N ASN A 35 0.02 20.96 80.53
CA ASN A 35 -1.27 21.19 79.87
C ASN A 35 -1.45 20.13 78.77
N PRO A 36 -2.39 19.17 78.92
CA PRO A 36 -2.63 18.11 77.93
C PRO A 36 -3.38 18.59 76.67
N ASP A 37 -3.91 19.81 76.68
CA ASP A 37 -4.54 20.51 75.55
C ASP A 37 -3.56 21.60 75.09
N TYR A 38 -2.69 21.25 74.14
CA TYR A 38 -1.55 22.08 73.75
C TYR A 38 -1.97 23.31 72.95
N ASP A 39 -3.03 23.21 72.15
CA ASP A 39 -3.54 24.33 71.35
C ASP A 39 -4.65 25.14 72.03
N ALA A 40 -5.10 24.69 73.20
CA ALA A 40 -6.09 25.33 74.07
C ALA A 40 -7.49 25.45 73.44
N ASP A 41 -7.87 24.52 72.57
CA ASP A 41 -9.18 24.48 71.92
C ASP A 41 -10.28 23.84 72.79
N GLY A 42 -9.90 23.27 73.94
CA GLY A 42 -10.80 22.63 74.90
C GLY A 42 -11.11 21.17 74.60
N THR A 43 -10.50 20.59 73.58
CA THR A 43 -10.57 19.17 73.22
C THR A 43 -9.18 18.55 73.20
N ILE A 44 -9.09 17.21 73.32
CA ILE A 44 -7.82 16.51 73.16
C ILE A 44 -7.88 15.72 71.86
N GLY A 45 -7.14 16.19 70.86
CA GLY A 45 -7.13 15.69 69.49
C GLY A 45 -5.72 15.47 68.92
N VAL A 46 -5.65 15.31 67.60
CA VAL A 46 -4.38 15.00 66.90
C VAL A 46 -3.42 16.20 66.96
N SER A 47 -3.95 17.43 66.97
CA SER A 47 -3.20 18.67 67.10
C SER A 47 -2.41 18.75 68.42
N ASP A 48 -3.02 18.34 69.54
CA ASP A 48 -2.37 18.30 70.85
C ASP A 48 -1.23 17.29 70.92
N LEU A 49 -1.43 16.12 70.28
CA LEU A 49 -0.42 15.09 70.18
C LEU A 49 0.79 15.58 69.36
N LEU A 50 0.54 16.29 68.25
CA LEU A 50 1.59 16.89 67.43
C LEU A 50 2.34 18.00 68.18
N GLY A 51 1.62 18.84 68.95
CA GLY A 51 2.22 19.86 69.82
C GLY A 51 3.09 19.28 70.94
N PHE A 52 2.63 18.20 71.58
CA PHE A 52 3.39 17.47 72.59
C PHE A 52 4.66 16.83 72.01
N LEU A 53 4.58 16.25 70.82
CA LEU A 53 5.74 15.64 70.14
C LEU A 53 6.74 16.69 69.63
N GLY A 54 6.27 17.88 69.24
CA GLY A 54 7.10 19.03 68.86
C GLY A 54 7.98 19.55 70.00
N ALA A 55 7.52 19.45 71.25
CA ALA A 55 8.31 19.83 72.44
C ALA A 55 9.55 18.93 72.67
N PHE A 56 9.60 17.76 72.03
CA PHE A 56 10.77 16.86 72.03
C PHE A 56 11.65 17.02 70.77
N GLY A 57 11.42 18.07 69.97
CA GLY A 57 12.29 18.45 68.85
C GLY A 57 12.05 17.71 67.53
N TYR A 58 10.88 17.09 67.35
CA TYR A 58 10.51 16.45 66.09
C TYR A 58 9.47 17.32 65.35
N ASN A 59 9.90 18.07 64.33
CA ASN A 59 8.98 18.65 63.35
C ASN A 59 8.48 17.53 62.44
N TRP A 60 7.19 17.25 62.49
CA TRP A 60 6.52 16.40 61.50
C TRP A 60 6.05 17.30 60.36
N ASP A 61 6.98 17.75 59.51
CA ASP A 61 6.60 18.21 58.18
C ASP A 61 6.24 16.97 57.36
N SER A 62 5.01 16.91 56.84
CA SER A 62 4.68 15.91 55.84
C SER A 62 5.55 16.18 54.61
N GLU A 63 6.54 15.34 54.34
CA GLU A 63 7.40 15.48 53.16
C GLU A 63 6.53 15.58 51.91
N GLU A 64 6.63 16.72 51.22
CA GLU A 64 6.03 16.93 49.90
C GLU A 64 6.84 16.11 48.89
N LEU A 65 6.29 14.97 48.52
CA LEU A 65 6.90 14.01 47.62
C LEU A 65 6.22 14.17 46.27
N MET A 66 6.90 14.91 45.38
CA MET A 66 6.46 15.14 44.02
C MET A 66 6.58 13.87 43.17
N GLY A 67 5.58 13.62 42.33
CA GLY A 67 5.57 12.52 41.36
C GLY A 67 4.17 12.24 40.85
N CYS A 68 4.05 11.39 39.83
CA CYS A 68 2.75 11.07 39.28
C CYS A 68 1.85 10.37 40.31
N THR A 69 0.70 10.97 40.59
CA THR A 69 -0.26 10.48 41.61
C THR A 69 -1.36 9.57 41.04
N TYR A 70 -1.43 9.43 39.71
CA TYR A 70 -2.48 8.66 39.03
C TYR A 70 -2.05 7.19 38.88
N PRO A 71 -2.77 6.23 39.51
CA PRO A 71 -2.41 4.81 39.46
C PRO A 71 -2.32 4.20 38.06
N ASP A 72 -3.05 4.80 37.12
CA ASP A 72 -3.12 4.35 35.73
C ASP A 72 -2.02 4.99 34.84
N ALA A 73 -1.13 5.82 35.37
CA ALA A 73 -0.03 6.38 34.58
C ALA A 73 1.20 5.45 34.57
N LEU A 74 1.99 5.49 33.50
CA LEU A 74 3.23 4.70 33.40
C LEU A 74 4.24 5.05 34.50
N GLU A 75 4.29 6.33 34.89
CA GLU A 75 5.21 6.86 35.90
C GLU A 75 4.60 6.92 37.31
N TYR A 76 3.51 6.17 37.58
CA TYR A 76 2.83 6.20 38.87
C TYR A 76 3.78 5.95 40.05
N ASN A 77 3.83 6.91 40.98
CA ASN A 77 4.58 6.80 42.22
C ASN A 77 3.60 6.68 43.40
N PRO A 78 3.49 5.49 44.03
CA PRO A 78 2.57 5.28 45.15
C PRO A 78 2.95 6.05 46.42
N LEU A 79 4.13 6.69 46.46
CA LEU A 79 4.58 7.51 47.57
C LEU A 79 4.42 9.01 47.29
N ALA A 80 4.08 9.41 46.07
CA ALA A 80 3.87 10.81 45.74
C ALA A 80 2.56 11.33 46.34
N ASN A 81 2.61 12.53 46.92
CA ASN A 81 1.45 13.22 47.48
C ASN A 81 1.14 14.55 46.77
N ILE A 82 1.99 14.97 45.82
CA ILE A 82 1.78 16.11 44.94
C ILE A 82 2.09 15.68 43.50
N ASP A 83 1.14 15.91 42.59
CA ASP A 83 1.33 15.66 41.17
C ASP A 83 2.26 16.70 40.55
N ASP A 84 3.32 16.24 39.89
CA ASP A 84 4.33 17.09 39.26
C ASP A 84 4.18 17.20 37.74
N GLY A 85 3.08 16.64 37.20
CA GLY A 85 2.78 16.66 35.77
C GLY A 85 3.58 15.65 34.95
N THR A 86 4.28 14.70 35.60
CA THR A 86 5.05 13.66 34.90
C THR A 86 4.21 12.48 34.42
N CYS A 87 2.92 12.41 34.76
CA CYS A 87 2.04 11.32 34.34
C CYS A 87 1.89 11.22 32.83
N THR A 88 2.36 10.13 32.24
CA THR A 88 2.05 9.77 30.87
C THR A 88 1.06 8.60 30.84
N PHE A 89 0.09 8.69 29.93
CA PHE A 89 -0.90 7.65 29.70
C PHE A 89 -0.72 7.14 28.28
N THR A 90 -0.71 5.81 28.12
CA THR A 90 -0.76 5.21 26.80
C THR A 90 -2.21 5.11 26.36
N VAL A 91 -2.49 5.47 25.11
CA VAL A 91 -3.81 5.29 24.52
C VAL A 91 -3.67 4.18 23.48
N ASP A 92 -4.54 3.19 23.58
CA ASP A 92 -4.61 2.14 22.58
C ASP A 92 -5.25 2.67 21.29
N CYS A 93 -5.24 1.89 20.22
CA CYS A 93 -5.77 2.37 18.94
C CYS A 93 -7.28 2.69 18.96
N ALA A 94 -8.02 2.22 19.98
CA ALA A 94 -9.47 2.42 20.13
C ALA A 94 -9.78 3.66 20.98
N GLY A 95 -8.76 4.40 21.40
CA GLY A 95 -8.92 5.58 22.25
C GLY A 95 -9.06 5.25 23.74
N VAL A 96 -8.77 4.01 24.15
CA VAL A 96 -8.88 3.57 25.55
C VAL A 96 -7.55 3.77 26.28
N LEU A 97 -7.60 4.48 27.42
CA LEU A 97 -6.45 4.69 28.30
C LEU A 97 -5.96 3.35 28.85
N ASN A 98 -4.68 3.04 28.59
CA ASN A 98 -4.02 1.75 28.85
C ASN A 98 -4.77 0.54 28.29
N GLY A 99 -5.53 0.72 27.21
CA GLY A 99 -6.13 -0.39 26.49
C GLY A 99 -5.05 -1.26 25.85
N SER A 100 -5.43 -2.50 25.51
CA SER A 100 -4.54 -3.48 24.89
C SER A 100 -4.67 -3.54 23.37
N SER A 101 -5.53 -2.72 22.76
CA SER A 101 -5.81 -2.79 21.33
C SER A 101 -4.66 -2.18 20.51
N LEU A 102 -4.20 -2.91 19.51
CA LEU A 102 -3.16 -2.46 18.58
C LEU A 102 -3.74 -2.40 17.16
N VAL A 103 -3.22 -1.48 16.35
CA VAL A 103 -3.55 -1.48 14.92
C VAL A 103 -2.79 -2.64 14.30
N ASP A 104 -3.51 -3.59 13.69
CA ASP A 104 -2.91 -4.67 12.93
C ASP A 104 -2.37 -4.18 11.57
N GLU A 105 -1.70 -5.05 10.83
CA GLU A 105 -1.13 -4.71 9.51
C GLU A 105 -2.20 -4.40 8.44
N CYS A 106 -3.48 -4.58 8.75
CA CYS A 106 -4.62 -4.24 7.90
C CYS A 106 -5.39 -2.99 8.36
N GLY A 107 -4.89 -2.30 9.39
CA GLY A 107 -5.48 -1.06 9.87
C GLY A 107 -6.68 -1.28 10.81
N VAL A 108 -6.96 -2.52 11.22
CA VAL A 108 -8.01 -2.83 12.19
C VAL A 108 -7.46 -2.69 13.59
N CYS A 109 -8.22 -2.00 14.44
CA CYS A 109 -7.88 -1.78 15.82
C CYS A 109 -8.62 -2.77 16.72
N ASP A 110 -7.95 -3.82 17.17
CA ASP A 110 -8.47 -4.73 18.18
C ASP A 110 -7.35 -5.40 19.01
N SER A 111 -7.71 -6.37 19.84
CA SER A 111 -6.78 -7.10 20.72
C SER A 111 -6.80 -8.61 20.48
N ASP A 112 -7.44 -9.07 19.41
CA ASP A 112 -7.57 -10.49 19.08
C ASP A 112 -6.42 -10.90 18.15
N PRO A 113 -5.40 -11.63 18.64
CA PRO A 113 -4.30 -12.03 17.77
C PRO A 113 -4.72 -13.08 16.71
N THR A 114 -5.94 -13.62 16.77
CA THR A 114 -6.42 -14.70 15.88
C THR A 114 -7.04 -14.19 14.58
N ASN A 115 -7.45 -12.93 14.52
CA ASN A 115 -8.00 -12.28 13.31
C ASN A 115 -7.01 -11.33 12.65
N ASN A 116 -5.78 -11.23 13.17
CA ASN A 116 -4.66 -10.55 12.52
C ASN A 116 -4.56 -11.04 11.06
N CYS A 117 -4.65 -10.10 10.12
CA CYS A 117 -4.77 -10.46 8.73
C CYS A 117 -3.57 -11.27 8.20
N VAL A 118 -3.89 -12.23 7.33
CA VAL A 118 -2.90 -13.07 6.66
C VAL A 118 -2.51 -12.40 5.35
N GLN A 119 -1.23 -12.50 5.00
CA GLN A 119 -0.71 -12.06 3.71
C GLN A 119 -1.29 -12.95 2.61
N ASP A 120 -1.90 -12.34 1.60
CA ASP A 120 -2.30 -13.06 0.39
C ASP A 120 -1.05 -13.49 -0.41
N CYS A 121 -1.23 -14.31 -1.44
CA CYS A 121 -0.06 -14.80 -2.20
C CYS A 121 0.68 -13.68 -2.98
N ALA A 122 0.06 -12.52 -3.20
CA ALA A 122 0.61 -11.37 -3.92
C ALA A 122 1.38 -10.44 -2.98
N GLY A 123 1.44 -10.82 -1.70
CA GLY A 123 2.12 -10.07 -0.67
C GLY A 123 1.26 -8.97 -0.04
N VAL A 124 -0.03 -8.89 -0.37
CA VAL A 124 -0.97 -7.88 0.13
C VAL A 124 -1.61 -8.37 1.42
N MET A 125 -1.42 -7.61 2.51
CA MET A 125 -2.05 -7.90 3.80
C MET A 125 -3.58 -7.77 3.69
N GLY A 126 -4.32 -8.84 3.99
CA GLY A 126 -5.78 -8.88 3.85
C GLY A 126 -6.30 -8.92 2.41
N GLY A 127 -5.43 -9.18 1.42
CA GLY A 127 -5.82 -9.36 0.03
C GLY A 127 -6.62 -10.66 -0.21
N THR A 128 -7.30 -10.73 -1.37
CA THR A 128 -8.15 -11.86 -1.77
C THR A 128 -7.41 -12.91 -2.60
N SER A 129 -6.16 -12.65 -3.01
CA SER A 129 -5.43 -13.49 -3.96
C SER A 129 -4.99 -14.82 -3.33
N THR A 130 -5.25 -15.93 -4.01
CA THR A 130 -4.82 -17.27 -3.59
C THR A 130 -3.90 -17.90 -4.61
N THR A 131 -2.93 -18.70 -4.15
CA THR A 131 -2.09 -19.48 -5.07
C THR A 131 -2.91 -20.66 -5.59
N ASP A 132 -3.09 -20.74 -6.90
CA ASP A 132 -3.74 -21.87 -7.56
C ASP A 132 -2.86 -23.14 -7.53
N GLU A 133 -3.40 -24.31 -7.92
CA GLU A 133 -2.63 -25.57 -7.95
C GLU A 133 -1.47 -25.56 -8.97
N CYS A 134 -1.43 -24.59 -9.90
CA CYS A 134 -0.36 -24.44 -10.90
C CYS A 134 0.68 -23.38 -10.53
N GLY A 135 0.52 -22.70 -9.39
CA GLY A 135 1.46 -21.75 -8.81
C GLY A 135 1.21 -20.28 -9.18
N THR A 136 0.13 -19.96 -9.90
CA THR A 136 -0.28 -18.58 -10.19
C THR A 136 -0.96 -17.98 -8.96
N CYS A 137 -0.66 -16.72 -8.68
CA CYS A 137 -1.26 -15.99 -7.57
C CYS A 137 -2.20 -14.90 -8.11
N ASP A 138 -3.50 -15.12 -8.01
CA ASP A 138 -4.55 -14.12 -8.28
C ASP A 138 -5.87 -14.49 -7.56
N ASP A 139 -6.94 -13.72 -7.78
CA ASP A 139 -8.28 -13.96 -7.20
C ASP A 139 -9.31 -14.41 -8.24
N TYR A 140 -8.86 -14.81 -9.43
CA TYR A 140 -9.72 -15.16 -10.55
C TYR A 140 -9.92 -16.67 -10.65
N SER A 141 -10.78 -17.23 -9.79
CA SER A 141 -11.10 -18.68 -9.80
C SER A 141 -11.47 -19.32 -11.15
N SER A 142 -11.82 -18.51 -12.16
CA SER A 142 -12.04 -18.95 -13.54
C SER A 142 -10.77 -19.31 -14.31
N ASN A 143 -9.60 -18.79 -13.92
CA ASN A 143 -8.32 -19.05 -14.56
C ASN A 143 -7.40 -19.97 -13.73
N ASP A 144 -7.85 -20.42 -12.56
CA ASP A 144 -7.13 -21.38 -11.72
C ASP A 144 -6.74 -22.61 -12.55
N CYS A 145 -5.44 -22.82 -12.73
CA CYS A 145 -4.89 -24.02 -13.38
C CYS A 145 -5.33 -24.26 -14.83
N VAL A 146 -5.86 -23.26 -15.54
CA VAL A 146 -5.89 -23.31 -17.01
C VAL A 146 -4.49 -23.03 -17.54
N VAL A 147 -3.73 -24.12 -17.66
CA VAL A 147 -2.57 -24.15 -18.55
C VAL A 147 -3.09 -23.73 -19.91
N PHE A 148 -2.58 -22.65 -20.49
CA PHE A 148 -2.90 -22.30 -21.87
C PHE A 148 -2.74 -23.54 -22.74
N GLN A 149 -3.85 -24.05 -23.27
CA GLN A 149 -3.84 -25.27 -24.08
C GLN A 149 -3.85 -24.91 -25.55
N SER A 150 -4.59 -23.86 -25.91
CA SER A 150 -4.74 -23.42 -27.29
C SER A 150 -5.09 -21.94 -27.39
N CYS A 151 -4.79 -21.36 -28.55
CA CYS A 151 -5.28 -20.02 -28.89
C CYS A 151 -6.80 -19.94 -28.79
N GLY A 152 -7.29 -18.86 -28.19
CA GLY A 152 -8.69 -18.71 -27.79
C GLY A 152 -8.89 -18.76 -26.28
N ASP A 153 -7.96 -19.40 -25.55
CA ASP A 153 -7.95 -19.37 -24.08
C ASP A 153 -7.55 -17.98 -23.58
N LEU A 154 -8.05 -17.62 -22.39
CA LEU A 154 -7.60 -16.43 -21.68
C LEU A 154 -6.20 -16.63 -21.13
N ILE A 155 -5.40 -15.55 -21.13
CA ILE A 155 -4.07 -15.51 -20.52
C ILE A 155 -4.04 -14.44 -19.44
N GLY A 156 -3.78 -14.87 -18.20
CA GLY A 156 -3.51 -13.96 -17.09
C GLY A 156 -2.13 -13.32 -17.22
N HIS A 157 -2.06 -12.01 -17.06
CA HIS A 157 -0.81 -11.27 -16.94
C HIS A 157 -1.04 -9.96 -16.16
N GLU A 158 -0.34 -9.79 -15.03
CA GLU A 158 -0.36 -8.56 -14.22
C GLU A 158 -1.76 -8.16 -13.73
N GLY A 159 -2.53 -9.16 -13.29
CA GLY A 159 -3.90 -8.99 -12.77
C GLY A 159 -4.97 -8.74 -13.84
N TYR A 160 -4.63 -8.94 -15.12
CA TYR A 160 -5.57 -8.83 -16.24
C TYR A 160 -5.59 -10.11 -17.09
N ASN A 161 -6.79 -10.53 -17.51
CA ASN A 161 -6.97 -11.68 -18.39
C ASN A 161 -7.14 -11.21 -19.84
N TYR A 162 -6.14 -11.48 -20.67
CA TYR A 162 -6.11 -11.14 -22.09
C TYR A 162 -6.81 -12.22 -22.91
N SER A 163 -7.68 -11.79 -23.82
CA SER A 163 -8.19 -12.69 -24.85
C SER A 163 -7.12 -12.96 -25.91
N THR A 164 -7.11 -14.17 -26.46
CA THR A 164 -6.15 -14.60 -27.48
C THR A 164 -6.85 -15.10 -28.74
N VAL A 165 -6.19 -14.99 -29.88
CA VAL A 165 -6.72 -15.40 -31.17
C VAL A 165 -5.65 -16.05 -32.04
N GLN A 166 -6.01 -17.14 -32.71
CA GLN A 166 -5.13 -17.78 -33.68
C GLN A 166 -5.25 -17.08 -35.03
N ILE A 167 -4.12 -16.65 -35.59
CA ILE A 167 -4.06 -16.07 -36.94
C ILE A 167 -2.92 -16.74 -37.70
N GLY A 168 -3.29 -17.57 -38.68
CA GLY A 168 -2.35 -18.49 -39.30
C GLY A 168 -1.78 -19.46 -38.26
N ASP A 169 -0.46 -19.54 -38.21
CA ASP A 169 0.26 -20.38 -37.26
C ASP A 169 0.60 -19.66 -35.94
N GLN A 170 0.22 -18.39 -35.81
CA GLN A 170 0.59 -17.55 -34.67
C GLN A 170 -0.57 -17.31 -33.72
N CYS A 171 -0.27 -17.25 -32.43
CA CYS A 171 -1.19 -16.85 -31.39
C CYS A 171 -1.00 -15.41 -30.98
N TRP A 172 -2.03 -14.59 -31.08
CA TRP A 172 -1.94 -13.16 -30.78
C TRP A 172 -2.84 -12.81 -29.61
N PHE A 173 -2.42 -11.85 -28.79
CA PHE A 173 -3.39 -11.11 -27.97
C PHE A 173 -4.39 -10.43 -28.91
N SER A 174 -5.67 -10.49 -28.58
CA SER A 174 -6.73 -9.78 -29.33
C SER A 174 -6.92 -8.33 -28.88
N GLU A 175 -6.15 -7.88 -27.89
CA GLU A 175 -6.13 -6.50 -27.41
C GLU A 175 -4.70 -6.01 -27.14
N ASN A 176 -4.54 -4.70 -26.89
CA ASN A 176 -3.23 -4.11 -26.61
C ASN A 176 -2.76 -4.45 -25.20
N CYS A 177 -1.43 -4.52 -25.00
CA CYS A 177 -0.86 -4.73 -23.68
C CYS A 177 -1.20 -3.58 -22.72
N ARG A 178 -1.51 -3.92 -21.47
CA ARG A 178 -1.91 -3.01 -20.38
C ARG A 178 -0.90 -2.96 -19.25
N TYR A 179 0.24 -3.64 -19.38
CA TYR A 179 1.31 -3.65 -18.39
C TYR A 179 1.80 -2.22 -18.11
N LEU A 180 1.61 -1.74 -16.88
CA LEU A 180 1.86 -0.35 -16.48
C LEU A 180 2.57 -0.27 -15.12
N PRO A 181 3.90 -0.54 -15.07
CA PRO A 181 4.67 -0.50 -13.83
C PRO A 181 4.92 0.94 -13.32
N SER A 182 4.93 1.91 -14.23
CA SER A 182 4.98 3.34 -13.94
C SER A 182 4.25 4.09 -15.05
N VAL A 183 3.96 5.38 -14.86
CA VAL A 183 3.36 6.21 -15.91
C VAL A 183 4.07 7.56 -15.97
N SER A 184 4.19 8.13 -17.16
CA SER A 184 4.90 9.37 -17.42
C SER A 184 4.08 10.34 -18.27
N PRO A 185 4.26 11.66 -18.09
CA PRO A 185 3.63 12.66 -18.94
C PRO A 185 4.12 12.53 -20.38
N SER A 186 3.32 12.99 -21.34
CA SER A 186 3.66 12.93 -22.76
C SER A 186 4.95 13.67 -23.08
N SER A 187 5.30 14.70 -22.30
CA SER A 187 6.53 15.48 -22.45
C SER A 187 7.81 14.69 -22.20
N ALA A 188 7.76 13.62 -21.39
CA ALA A 188 8.91 12.79 -21.07
C ALA A 188 9.30 11.88 -22.24
N SER A 189 10.60 11.75 -22.52
CA SER A 189 11.10 10.81 -23.52
C SER A 189 12.58 10.51 -23.36
N SER A 190 12.96 9.29 -23.76
CA SER A 190 14.35 8.85 -23.86
C SER A 190 14.47 7.74 -24.91
N THR A 191 15.67 7.57 -25.46
CA THR A 191 16.03 6.43 -26.30
C THR A 191 16.64 5.27 -25.50
N THR A 192 16.90 5.46 -24.21
CA THR A 192 17.57 4.48 -23.34
C THR A 192 16.78 4.14 -22.08
N SER A 193 16.05 5.10 -21.52
CA SER A 193 15.17 4.88 -20.36
C SER A 193 13.80 4.42 -20.81
N THR A 194 13.16 3.53 -20.04
CA THR A 194 11.80 3.07 -20.29
C THR A 194 10.78 4.15 -19.94
N TYR A 195 9.79 4.33 -20.79
CA TYR A 195 8.66 5.22 -20.57
C TYR A 195 7.36 4.55 -20.99
N TYR A 196 6.35 4.78 -20.18
CA TYR A 196 5.00 4.24 -20.32
C TYR A 196 4.02 5.41 -20.26
N TYR A 197 3.07 5.44 -21.17
CA TYR A 197 2.11 6.53 -21.31
C TYR A 197 0.71 5.97 -21.41
N VAL A 198 -0.25 6.68 -20.83
CA VAL A 198 -1.68 6.46 -21.04
C VAL A 198 -2.20 7.66 -21.81
N TYR A 199 -2.89 7.42 -22.92
CA TYR A 199 -3.31 8.51 -23.82
C TYR A 199 -4.13 9.55 -23.05
N GLY A 200 -3.71 10.82 -23.11
CA GLY A 200 -4.40 11.94 -22.45
C GLY A 200 -4.18 12.04 -20.94
N TYR A 201 -3.33 11.19 -20.35
CA TYR A 201 -2.96 11.28 -18.94
C TYR A 201 -1.55 11.89 -18.80
N GLU A 202 -1.45 12.99 -18.04
CA GLU A 202 -0.20 13.76 -17.86
C GLU A 202 0.39 13.65 -16.44
N GLY A 203 -0.21 12.82 -15.58
CA GLY A 203 0.28 12.61 -14.22
C GLY A 203 1.37 11.54 -14.15
N THR A 204 1.73 11.19 -12.92
CA THR A 204 2.70 10.12 -12.61
C THR A 204 2.13 9.03 -11.69
N ASP A 205 0.84 9.10 -11.36
CA ASP A 205 0.18 8.15 -10.47
C ASP A 205 -0.47 7.01 -11.27
N VAL A 206 -0.01 5.78 -11.03
CA VAL A 206 -0.44 4.60 -11.80
C VAL A 206 -1.92 4.29 -11.55
N ALA A 207 -2.40 4.37 -10.30
CA ALA A 207 -3.80 4.09 -9.99
C ALA A 207 -4.76 5.05 -10.70
N SER A 208 -4.41 6.34 -10.71
CA SER A 208 -5.16 7.37 -11.45
C SER A 208 -5.12 7.12 -12.95
N ALA A 209 -3.97 6.70 -13.50
CA ALA A 209 -3.87 6.37 -14.92
C ALA A 209 -4.73 5.14 -15.30
N LYS A 210 -4.70 4.08 -14.48
CA LYS A 210 -5.49 2.85 -14.67
C LYS A 210 -7.00 3.07 -14.57
N SER A 211 -7.45 4.12 -13.87
CA SER A 211 -8.88 4.46 -13.80
C SER A 211 -9.39 5.31 -14.97
N THR A 212 -8.52 5.69 -15.92
CA THR A 212 -8.95 6.44 -17.11
C THR A 212 -9.61 5.54 -18.16
N THR A 213 -10.59 6.07 -18.89
CA THR A 213 -11.22 5.36 -20.01
C THR A 213 -10.22 4.98 -21.09
N ASN A 214 -9.23 5.83 -21.38
CA ASN A 214 -8.24 5.50 -22.41
C ASN A 214 -7.36 4.31 -22.02
N TYR A 215 -7.03 4.14 -20.73
CA TYR A 215 -6.33 2.94 -20.27
C TYR A 215 -7.22 1.70 -20.46
N ASP A 216 -8.50 1.79 -20.06
CA ASP A 216 -9.45 0.69 -20.17
C ASP A 216 -9.74 0.30 -21.64
N THR A 217 -9.80 1.27 -22.55
CA THR A 217 -10.06 1.00 -23.97
C THR A 217 -8.80 0.63 -24.76
N TYR A 218 -7.71 1.39 -24.63
CA TYR A 218 -6.56 1.29 -25.54
C TYR A 218 -5.32 0.66 -24.91
N GLY A 219 -5.30 0.48 -23.59
CA GLY A 219 -4.12 0.04 -22.85
C GLY A 219 -3.05 1.12 -22.77
N VAL A 220 -1.80 0.72 -22.97
CA VAL A 220 -0.62 1.55 -22.71
C VAL A 220 0.16 1.80 -24.00
N LEU A 221 0.74 2.99 -24.10
CA LEU A 221 1.73 3.35 -25.11
C LEU A 221 3.13 3.26 -24.49
N TYR A 222 4.04 2.62 -25.20
CA TYR A 222 5.39 2.32 -24.72
C TYR A 222 6.41 3.00 -25.61
N ASN A 223 7.50 3.52 -25.05
CA ASN A 223 8.68 3.78 -25.87
C ASN A 223 9.41 2.48 -26.20
N TRP A 224 10.33 2.52 -27.17
CA TRP A 224 10.96 1.28 -27.63
C TRP A 224 11.77 0.56 -26.53
N PRO A 225 12.56 1.25 -25.67
CA PRO A 225 13.19 0.61 -24.51
C PRO A 225 12.20 -0.14 -23.59
N ALA A 226 10.98 0.39 -23.40
CA ALA A 226 9.98 -0.26 -22.57
C ALA A 226 9.46 -1.57 -23.19
N VAL A 227 9.26 -1.65 -24.50
CA VAL A 227 8.84 -2.92 -25.14
C VAL A 227 9.93 -3.99 -25.19
N MET A 228 11.19 -3.60 -24.96
CA MET A 228 12.31 -4.53 -24.85
C MET A 228 12.57 -5.01 -23.42
N THR A 229 11.77 -4.55 -22.45
CA THR A 229 11.91 -4.96 -21.05
C THR A 229 11.31 -6.34 -20.84
N GLU A 230 11.97 -7.17 -20.03
CA GLU A 230 11.44 -8.46 -19.62
C GLU A 230 10.13 -8.28 -18.84
N GLY A 231 9.18 -9.21 -19.03
CA GLY A 231 7.90 -9.19 -18.32
C GLY A 231 6.83 -8.27 -18.91
N ILE A 232 7.04 -7.62 -20.06
CA ILE A 232 5.94 -6.93 -20.77
C ILE A 232 4.89 -7.90 -21.34
N CYS A 233 5.33 -9.13 -21.62
CA CYS A 233 4.48 -10.24 -22.02
C CYS A 233 4.62 -11.35 -20.98
N PRO A 234 3.56 -12.17 -20.80
CA PRO A 234 3.63 -13.34 -19.93
C PRO A 234 4.65 -14.36 -20.43
N SER A 235 5.05 -15.29 -19.57
CA SER A 235 6.02 -16.33 -19.92
C SER A 235 5.56 -17.13 -21.16
N GLY A 236 6.49 -17.35 -22.08
CA GLY A 236 6.23 -18.00 -23.36
C GLY A 236 5.58 -17.09 -24.43
N TRP A 237 5.33 -15.82 -24.13
CA TRP A 237 4.88 -14.81 -25.09
C TRP A 237 5.93 -13.71 -25.24
N HIS A 238 5.95 -13.03 -26.38
CA HIS A 238 6.91 -11.96 -26.65
C HIS A 238 6.31 -10.85 -27.51
N ILE A 239 7.02 -9.71 -27.60
CA ILE A 239 6.68 -8.63 -28.52
C ILE A 239 7.09 -9.04 -29.95
N PRO A 240 6.22 -8.87 -30.95
CA PRO A 240 6.44 -9.35 -32.31
C PRO A 240 7.64 -8.70 -32.98
N SER A 241 8.39 -9.50 -33.72
CA SER A 241 9.36 -9.07 -34.72
C SER A 241 8.68 -8.60 -36.01
N ASP A 242 9.45 -7.95 -36.89
CA ASP A 242 8.96 -7.55 -38.21
C ASP A 242 8.58 -8.76 -39.06
N GLY A 243 9.28 -9.88 -38.86
CA GLY A 243 9.01 -11.15 -39.52
C GLY A 243 7.67 -11.74 -39.13
N GLU A 244 7.31 -11.69 -37.84
CA GLU A 244 6.01 -12.17 -37.33
C GLU A 244 4.86 -11.30 -37.82
N PHE A 245 5.03 -9.97 -37.80
CA PHE A 245 4.04 -9.11 -38.43
C PHE A 245 3.91 -9.36 -39.94
N THR A 246 5.00 -9.69 -40.62
CA THR A 246 4.96 -10.03 -42.06
C THR A 246 4.22 -11.33 -42.31
N GLN A 247 4.46 -12.37 -41.50
CA GLN A 247 3.70 -13.62 -41.54
C GLN A 247 2.20 -13.39 -41.33
N LEU A 248 1.83 -12.57 -40.35
CA LEU A 248 0.46 -12.14 -40.12
C LEU A 248 -0.12 -11.47 -41.38
N THR A 249 0.54 -10.46 -41.94
CA THR A 249 0.00 -9.75 -43.12
C THR A 249 -0.07 -10.64 -44.36
N ASP A 250 0.89 -11.53 -44.57
CA ASP A 250 0.91 -12.46 -45.72
C ASP A 250 -0.24 -13.46 -45.63
N PHE A 251 -0.47 -14.03 -44.44
CA PHE A 251 -1.63 -14.90 -44.19
C PHE A 251 -2.96 -14.20 -44.49
N LEU A 252 -3.03 -12.90 -44.23
CA LEU A 252 -4.22 -12.08 -44.47
C LEU A 252 -4.39 -11.62 -45.91
N GLY A 253 -3.51 -12.01 -46.83
CA GLY A 253 -3.60 -11.69 -48.25
C GLY A 253 -2.72 -10.51 -48.68
N GLY A 254 -1.74 -10.13 -47.85
CA GLY A 254 -0.77 -9.06 -48.12
C GLY A 254 -1.13 -7.73 -47.46
N GLU A 255 -0.12 -6.87 -47.33
CA GLU A 255 -0.21 -5.57 -46.66
C GLU A 255 -1.37 -4.70 -47.16
N ALA A 256 -1.68 -4.73 -48.46
CA ALA A 256 -2.71 -3.89 -49.09
C ALA A 256 -4.16 -4.19 -48.69
N VAL A 257 -4.42 -5.30 -47.98
CA VAL A 257 -5.78 -5.68 -47.54
C VAL A 257 -5.84 -6.15 -46.09
N ALA A 258 -4.68 -6.45 -45.49
CA ALA A 258 -4.61 -7.01 -44.15
C ALA A 258 -5.10 -6.02 -43.09
N GLY A 259 -4.94 -4.72 -43.29
CA GLY A 259 -5.32 -3.71 -42.32
C GLY A 259 -6.83 -3.64 -42.09
N GLY A 260 -7.63 -3.71 -43.15
CA GLY A 260 -9.07 -3.84 -43.05
C GLY A 260 -9.50 -5.10 -42.26
N LYS A 261 -8.78 -6.21 -42.41
CA LYS A 261 -9.07 -7.44 -41.67
C LYS A 261 -8.66 -7.39 -40.20
N MET A 262 -7.63 -6.61 -39.87
CA MET A 262 -7.09 -6.44 -38.52
C MET A 262 -7.85 -5.42 -37.67
N LYS A 263 -8.38 -4.34 -38.27
CA LYS A 263 -9.07 -3.27 -37.54
C LYS A 263 -10.38 -3.75 -36.94
N GLU A 264 -10.72 -3.21 -35.75
CA GLU A 264 -12.09 -3.25 -35.22
C GLU A 264 -13.08 -2.74 -36.28
N ALA A 265 -14.17 -3.48 -36.46
CA ALA A 265 -15.23 -3.11 -37.40
C ALA A 265 -16.16 -2.05 -36.81
N GLY A 266 -16.76 -1.22 -37.67
CA GLY A 266 -17.66 -0.15 -37.24
C GLY A 266 -16.91 1.12 -36.84
N TYR A 267 -17.53 1.91 -35.96
CA TYR A 267 -17.08 3.26 -35.61
C TYR A 267 -17.14 3.52 -34.11
N ASP A 268 -17.12 2.47 -33.30
CA ASP A 268 -17.17 2.61 -31.84
C ASP A 268 -15.93 3.37 -31.35
N HIS A 269 -14.75 3.03 -31.90
CA HIS A 269 -13.50 3.74 -31.63
C HIS A 269 -12.87 4.39 -32.86
N TRP A 270 -13.01 3.77 -34.04
CA TRP A 270 -12.46 4.32 -35.28
C TRP A 270 -13.34 5.46 -35.82
N ASN A 271 -12.70 6.58 -36.15
CA ASN A 271 -13.32 7.65 -36.91
C ASN A 271 -13.61 7.20 -38.34
N SER A 272 -14.67 7.77 -38.93
CA SER A 272 -14.97 7.60 -40.36
C SER A 272 -13.76 8.01 -41.24
N PRO A 273 -13.41 7.25 -42.30
CA PRO A 273 -14.25 6.24 -42.94
C PRO A 273 -14.04 4.79 -42.47
N ASN A 274 -13.07 4.52 -41.59
CA ASN A 274 -12.63 3.17 -41.18
C ASN A 274 -12.62 2.15 -42.36
N THR A 275 -12.01 2.54 -43.47
CA THR A 275 -12.08 1.83 -44.76
C THR A 275 -11.70 0.37 -44.63
N GLY A 276 -12.56 -0.51 -45.18
CA GLY A 276 -12.33 -1.95 -45.27
C GLY A 276 -12.33 -2.71 -43.95
N ALA A 277 -12.65 -2.06 -42.82
CA ALA A 277 -12.61 -2.68 -41.51
C ALA A 277 -13.68 -3.78 -41.35
N THR A 278 -13.22 -5.00 -41.07
CA THR A 278 -14.07 -6.19 -40.89
C THR A 278 -13.81 -6.94 -39.60
N ASN A 279 -12.66 -6.71 -38.95
CA ASN A 279 -12.16 -7.50 -37.83
C ASN A 279 -12.28 -9.02 -38.03
N SER A 280 -12.20 -9.50 -39.27
CA SER A 280 -12.47 -10.91 -39.61
C SER A 280 -11.46 -11.88 -39.01
N THR A 281 -10.35 -11.37 -38.47
CA THR A 281 -9.29 -12.15 -37.82
C THR A 281 -9.43 -12.25 -36.31
N GLY A 282 -10.25 -11.39 -35.69
CA GLY A 282 -10.28 -11.22 -34.24
C GLY A 282 -9.06 -10.48 -33.66
N PHE A 283 -8.14 -9.98 -34.48
CA PHE A 283 -7.01 -9.16 -34.01
C PHE A 283 -7.48 -7.90 -33.27
N THR A 284 -8.62 -7.32 -33.67
CA THR A 284 -9.27 -6.18 -33.00
C THR A 284 -8.29 -5.03 -32.77
N GLY A 285 -7.67 -4.56 -33.85
CA GLY A 285 -6.78 -3.40 -33.83
C GLY A 285 -7.57 -2.13 -33.54
N LEU A 286 -7.22 -1.44 -32.46
CA LEU A 286 -7.88 -0.21 -32.00
C LEU A 286 -7.06 1.05 -32.34
N PRO A 287 -7.73 2.20 -32.56
CA PRO A 287 -7.08 3.45 -32.97
C PRO A 287 -6.65 4.28 -31.76
N GLY A 288 -5.85 3.69 -30.86
CA GLY A 288 -5.40 4.35 -29.63
C GLY A 288 -4.44 5.53 -29.84
N GLY A 289 -4.14 5.91 -31.09
CA GLY A 289 -3.20 6.96 -31.44
C GLY A 289 -1.78 6.60 -31.02
N TYR A 290 -0.98 7.64 -30.80
CA TYR A 290 0.39 7.49 -30.33
C TYR A 290 0.92 8.73 -29.62
N ARG A 291 2.04 8.56 -28.90
CA ARG A 291 2.81 9.66 -28.32
C ARG A 291 3.94 10.07 -29.28
N TYR A 292 4.01 11.34 -29.62
CA TYR A 292 5.02 11.92 -30.50
C TYR A 292 5.35 13.36 -30.10
N ALA A 293 6.63 13.76 -30.21
CA ALA A 293 7.09 15.14 -29.99
C ALA A 293 6.57 15.82 -28.70
N GLY A 294 6.42 15.06 -27.61
CA GLY A 294 5.96 15.62 -26.34
C GLY A 294 4.45 15.66 -26.15
N GLY A 295 3.65 15.12 -27.07
CA GLY A 295 2.19 15.11 -27.02
C GLY A 295 1.57 13.81 -27.51
N PHE A 296 0.24 13.72 -27.37
CA PHE A 296 -0.58 12.62 -27.87
C PHE A 296 -1.30 13.03 -29.15
N HIS A 297 -1.35 12.13 -30.13
CA HIS A 297 -1.86 12.43 -31.46
C HIS A 297 -2.67 11.26 -32.05
N TYR A 298 -3.61 11.59 -32.96
CA TYR A 298 -4.34 10.66 -33.82
C TYR A 298 -5.18 9.59 -33.11
N ASN A 299 -5.67 9.85 -31.90
CA ASN A 299 -6.70 9.00 -31.28
C ASN A 299 -7.96 8.97 -32.15
N GLY A 300 -8.50 7.77 -32.36
CA GLY A 300 -9.63 7.51 -33.25
C GLY A 300 -9.22 7.34 -34.72
N ASP A 301 -8.04 7.80 -35.11
CA ASP A 301 -7.61 7.74 -36.50
C ASP A 301 -6.60 6.63 -36.75
N TYR A 302 -5.61 6.45 -35.87
CA TYR A 302 -4.43 5.59 -36.10
C TYR A 302 -4.24 4.57 -34.97
N GLY A 303 -3.89 3.34 -35.33
CA GLY A 303 -3.37 2.31 -34.42
C GLY A 303 -1.93 1.99 -34.78
N SER A 304 -1.00 2.02 -33.81
CA SER A 304 0.42 1.76 -34.04
C SER A 304 0.98 0.76 -33.04
N TRP A 305 1.74 -0.23 -33.51
CA TRP A 305 2.36 -1.26 -32.69
C TRP A 305 3.86 -1.34 -32.93
N TRP A 306 4.62 -1.42 -31.84
CA TRP A 306 6.06 -1.64 -31.92
C TRP A 306 6.40 -3.05 -32.43
N SER A 307 7.51 -3.12 -33.15
CA SER A 307 8.26 -4.36 -33.36
C SER A 307 9.58 -4.35 -32.58
N THR A 308 10.02 -5.54 -32.18
CA THR A 308 11.37 -5.77 -31.63
C THR A 308 12.47 -5.63 -32.69
N SER A 309 12.14 -5.64 -33.98
CA SER A 309 13.12 -5.53 -35.05
C SER A 309 13.68 -4.12 -35.21
N GLU A 310 15.00 -4.02 -35.28
CA GLU A 310 15.74 -2.76 -35.37
C GLU A 310 16.16 -2.42 -36.81
N SER A 311 16.30 -1.13 -37.10
CA SER A 311 16.88 -0.61 -38.33
C SER A 311 17.79 0.58 -38.04
N GLY A 312 19.08 0.31 -37.78
CA GLY A 312 20.05 1.33 -37.37
C GLY A 312 19.66 1.97 -36.04
N SER A 313 19.50 3.30 -36.01
CA SER A 313 19.04 4.04 -34.82
C SER A 313 17.51 4.08 -34.65
N TYR A 314 16.78 3.41 -35.53
CA TYR A 314 15.32 3.33 -35.52
C TYR A 314 14.86 1.90 -35.22
N SER A 315 13.57 1.75 -34.99
CA SER A 315 12.92 0.44 -34.84
C SER A 315 11.66 0.39 -35.68
N PHE A 316 11.29 -0.82 -36.12
CA PHE A 316 10.10 -1.00 -36.94
C PHE A 316 8.82 -0.87 -36.12
N ALA A 317 7.76 -0.39 -36.77
CA ALA A 317 6.42 -0.35 -36.25
C ALA A 317 5.42 -0.71 -37.36
N ARG A 318 4.28 -1.30 -36.96
CA ARG A 318 3.12 -1.50 -37.83
C ARG A 318 2.08 -0.42 -37.53
N LEU A 319 1.45 0.09 -38.58
CA LEU A 319 0.45 1.14 -38.47
C LEU A 319 -0.80 0.78 -39.30
N LEU A 320 -1.95 1.01 -38.69
CA LEU A 320 -3.27 0.98 -39.32
C LEU A 320 -3.84 2.39 -39.27
N ASP A 321 -4.44 2.86 -40.36
CA ASP A 321 -5.14 4.13 -40.42
C ASP A 321 -6.61 3.93 -40.80
N ASN A 322 -7.43 4.94 -40.54
CA ASN A 322 -8.86 4.88 -40.81
C ASN A 322 -9.22 5.04 -42.29
N SER A 323 -8.33 5.56 -43.14
CA SER A 323 -8.64 5.91 -44.53
C SER A 323 -8.38 4.77 -45.49
N ASN A 324 -7.54 3.80 -45.13
CA ASN A 324 -7.18 2.66 -45.98
C ASN A 324 -7.38 1.32 -45.28
N ASP A 325 -7.35 0.25 -46.05
CA ASP A 325 -7.33 -1.14 -45.59
C ASP A 325 -5.92 -1.76 -45.62
N ASP A 326 -4.90 -0.95 -45.90
CA ASP A 326 -3.50 -1.33 -45.84
C ASP A 326 -2.98 -1.51 -44.38
N VAL A 327 -1.91 -2.26 -44.24
CA VAL A 327 -1.00 -2.20 -43.08
C VAL A 327 0.30 -1.56 -43.52
N TYR A 328 0.69 -0.48 -42.85
CA TYR A 328 1.96 0.18 -43.14
C TYR A 328 3.06 -0.32 -42.23
N ARG A 329 4.21 -0.63 -42.83
CA ARG A 329 5.48 -0.79 -42.11
C ARG A 329 6.25 0.53 -42.12
N ASN A 330 6.51 1.06 -40.94
CA ASN A 330 7.30 2.27 -40.75
C ASN A 330 8.54 1.98 -39.89
N TYR A 331 9.55 2.84 -39.98
CA TYR A 331 10.61 2.93 -38.99
C TYR A 331 10.43 4.22 -38.19
N SER A 332 10.60 4.13 -36.87
CA SER A 332 10.29 5.22 -35.94
C SER A 332 11.42 5.41 -34.96
N THR A 333 11.60 6.64 -34.49
CA THR A 333 12.56 6.93 -33.44
C THR A 333 12.11 6.27 -32.14
N ARG A 334 13.06 5.74 -31.38
CA ARG A 334 12.81 4.96 -30.15
C ARG A 334 12.20 5.78 -28.99
N VAL A 335 12.05 7.10 -29.19
CA VAL A 335 11.42 8.03 -28.23
C VAL A 335 9.90 8.13 -28.36
N ASN A 336 9.33 7.62 -29.46
CA ASN A 336 7.89 7.67 -29.68
C ASN A 336 7.18 6.63 -28.83
N GLY A 337 5.92 6.85 -28.49
CA GLY A 337 5.11 5.90 -27.72
C GLY A 337 4.08 5.23 -28.61
N PHE A 338 4.21 3.93 -28.83
CA PHE A 338 3.25 3.11 -29.58
C PHE A 338 2.71 1.97 -28.72
N SER A 339 1.59 1.39 -29.12
CA SER A 339 1.03 0.24 -28.42
C SER A 339 1.96 -0.96 -28.53
N ALA A 340 1.81 -1.90 -27.61
CA ALA A 340 2.45 -3.20 -27.64
C ALA A 340 1.38 -4.29 -27.76
N ARG A 341 1.75 -5.43 -28.34
CA ARG A 341 0.89 -6.60 -28.44
C ARG A 341 1.76 -7.84 -28.32
N CYS A 342 1.32 -8.83 -27.56
CA CYS A 342 2.07 -10.06 -27.38
C CYS A 342 1.64 -11.11 -28.42
N VAL A 343 2.62 -11.88 -28.86
CA VAL A 343 2.46 -13.02 -29.78
C VAL A 343 3.20 -14.23 -29.23
N ARG A 344 2.78 -15.41 -29.65
CA ARG A 344 3.43 -16.68 -29.41
C ARG A 344 3.33 -17.58 -30.64
N ASP A 345 4.41 -18.26 -30.95
CA ASP A 345 4.53 -19.22 -32.05
C ASP A 345 4.51 -20.68 -31.56
#